data_AF-A0A820DVJ5-F1
#
_entry.id   AF-A0A820DVJ5-F1
#
_cell.length_a   1.000
_cell.length_b   1.000
_cell.length_c   1.000
_cell.angle_alpha   90.00
_cell.angle_beta   90.00
_cell.angle_gamma   90.00
#
_symmetry.space_group_name_H-M   'P 1'
#
loop_
_entity.id
_entity.type
_entity.pdbx_description
1 polymer ?
#
loop_
_entity_poly.entity_id
_entity_poly.type
_entity_poly.pdbx_seq_one_letter_code
_entity_poly.pdbx_strand_id
1 'polypeptide(L)'
;MILNQLLQLVIDAAKGDRYRRDGFDVSEPLGVLVKMLVVEERTLDYVMCHAETKPPSDVHSTIRLFTSLLFKFADALKGTDRLEQFTLVGLLNVFWSISFQQNYASILIQDEELIKTINTFIEKDEEQEILEQYKQQSMEGVKEAVLGILHNLHLDIH
;
A
#
# COMPACT_ATOMS: atom_id res chain seq x y z
N MET A 1 2.91 19.61 -6.09
CA MET A 1 4.39 19.64 -6.20
C MET A 1 5.07 18.57 -5.33
N ILE A 2 4.92 18.57 -4.01
CA ILE A 2 5.55 17.54 -3.13
C ILE A 2 4.93 16.15 -3.36
N LEU A 3 3.60 16.04 -3.46
CA LEU A 3 2.91 14.77 -3.73
C LEU A 3 3.29 14.16 -5.10
N ASN A 4 3.45 14.99 -6.13
CA ASN A 4 3.93 14.54 -7.46
C ASN A 4 5.31 13.90 -7.34
N GLN A 5 6.23 14.56 -6.63
CA GLN A 5 7.59 14.07 -6.44
C GLN A 5 7.60 12.77 -5.62
N LEU A 6 6.76 12.65 -4.59
CA LEU A 6 6.69 11.44 -3.79
C LEU A 6 6.15 10.25 -4.57
N LEU A 7 5.05 10.43 -5.31
CA LEU A 7 4.56 9.35 -6.18
C LEU A 7 5.58 9.02 -7.28
N GLN A 8 6.27 10.02 -7.83
CA GLN A 8 7.35 9.81 -8.80
C GLN A 8 8.50 8.97 -8.20
N LEU A 9 8.91 9.26 -6.96
CA LEU A 9 9.95 8.48 -6.28
C LEU A 9 9.52 7.02 -6.07
N VAL A 10 8.26 6.77 -5.72
CA VAL A 10 7.73 5.40 -5.64
C VAL A 10 7.76 4.72 -7.02
N ILE A 11 7.31 5.41 -8.08
CA ILE A 11 7.34 4.90 -9.46
C ILE A 11 8.76 4.57 -9.90
N ASP A 12 9.72 5.45 -9.62
CA ASP A 12 11.10 5.28 -10.04
C ASP A 12 11.81 4.19 -9.22
N ALA A 13 11.58 4.14 -7.91
CA ALA A 13 12.08 3.08 -7.05
C ALA A 13 11.51 1.72 -7.46
N ALA A 14 10.22 1.63 -7.79
CA ALA A 14 9.58 0.40 -8.26
C ALA A 14 10.19 -0.17 -9.56
N LYS A 15 10.82 0.68 -10.37
CA LYS A 15 11.53 0.29 -11.61
C LYS A 15 13.02 0.03 -11.39
N GLY A 16 13.56 0.50 -10.27
CA GLY A 16 14.98 0.40 -9.96
C GLY A 16 15.38 -0.98 -9.46
N ASP A 17 16.67 -1.28 -9.55
CA ASP A 17 17.22 -2.51 -8.98
C ASP A 17 16.98 -2.55 -7.47
N ARG A 18 16.49 -3.70 -6.99
CA ARG A 18 16.14 -3.92 -5.58
C ARG A 18 15.15 -2.90 -5.01
N TYR A 19 14.30 -2.32 -5.85
CA TYR A 19 13.28 -1.35 -5.44
C TYR A 19 13.86 -0.04 -4.88
N ARG A 20 14.97 0.43 -5.48
CA ARG A 20 15.69 1.64 -5.03
C ARG A 20 15.82 2.69 -6.11
N ARG A 21 15.81 3.96 -5.70
CA ARG A 21 16.13 5.11 -6.55
C ARG A 21 17.01 6.10 -5.80
N ASP A 22 18.12 6.50 -6.41
CA ASP A 22 19.05 7.49 -5.85
C ASP A 22 19.49 7.19 -4.39
N GLY A 23 19.58 5.90 -4.05
CA GLY A 23 19.95 5.41 -2.72
C GLY A 23 18.78 5.16 -1.77
N PHE A 24 17.58 5.67 -2.08
CA PHE A 24 16.37 5.51 -1.28
C PHE A 24 15.64 4.21 -1.64
N ASP A 25 15.22 3.46 -0.62
CA ASP A 25 14.34 2.30 -0.79
C ASP A 25 12.90 2.73 -1.00
N VAL A 26 12.11 1.97 -1.78
CA VAL A 26 10.68 2.25 -2.03
C VAL A 26 9.88 2.41 -0.73
N SER A 27 10.33 1.75 0.34
CA SER A 27 9.75 1.83 1.68
C SER A 27 9.70 3.26 2.22
N GLU A 28 10.72 4.08 1.93
CA GLU A 28 10.86 5.43 2.48
C GLU A 28 9.83 6.42 1.93
N PRO A 29 9.73 6.67 0.61
CA PRO A 29 8.69 7.54 0.06
C PRO A 29 7.29 6.96 0.30
N LEU A 30 7.14 5.63 0.35
CA LEU A 30 5.87 4.98 0.68
C LEU A 30 5.44 5.30 2.12
N GLY A 31 6.35 5.23 3.10
CA GLY A 31 6.04 5.56 4.49
C GLY A 31 5.55 6.99 4.65
N VAL A 32 6.20 7.94 3.94
CA VAL A 32 5.75 9.35 3.92
C VAL A 32 4.38 9.47 3.25
N LEU A 33 4.15 8.76 2.14
CA LEU A 33 2.87 8.75 1.42
C LEU A 33 1.74 8.28 2.33
N VAL A 34 1.90 7.14 3.01
CA VAL A 34 0.89 6.59 3.94
C VAL A 34 0.52 7.60 5.02
N LYS A 35 1.52 8.25 5.63
CA LYS A 35 1.27 9.28 6.64
C LYS A 35 0.40 10.42 6.11
N MET A 36 0.52 10.79 4.84
CA MET A 36 -0.31 11.85 4.26
C MET A 36 -1.70 11.35 3.83
N LEU A 37 -1.80 10.13 3.30
CA LEU A 37 -3.06 9.54 2.87
C LEU A 37 -4.01 9.32 4.04
N VAL A 38 -3.50 8.86 5.18
CA VAL A 38 -4.29 8.58 6.39
C VAL A 38 -4.81 9.87 7.05
N VAL A 39 -4.14 11.00 6.84
CA VAL A 39 -4.49 12.27 7.51
C VAL A 39 -5.51 13.10 6.72
N GLU A 40 -5.49 13.05 5.38
CA GLU A 40 -6.37 13.89 4.55
C GLU A 40 -6.92 13.16 3.30
N GLU A 41 -8.23 12.99 3.23
CA GLU A 41 -8.95 12.40 2.08
C GLU A 41 -8.61 13.10 0.74
N ARG A 42 -8.45 14.44 0.78
CA ARG A 42 -8.07 15.24 -0.40
C ARG A 42 -6.67 14.88 -0.93
N THR A 43 -5.78 14.41 -0.06
CA THR A 43 -4.44 13.99 -0.45
C THR A 43 -4.50 12.70 -1.23
N LEU A 44 -5.36 11.75 -0.83
CA LEU A 44 -5.61 10.55 -1.60
C LEU A 44 -6.13 10.88 -2.99
N ASP A 45 -7.19 11.70 -3.10
CA ASP A 45 -7.72 12.11 -4.40
C ASP A 45 -6.68 12.77 -5.30
N TYR A 46 -5.85 13.64 -4.72
CA TYR A 46 -4.77 14.25 -5.47
C TYR A 46 -3.77 13.21 -6.00
N VAL A 47 -3.32 12.28 -5.14
CA VAL A 47 -2.37 11.23 -5.52
C VAL A 47 -2.95 10.33 -6.62
N MET A 48 -4.23 9.97 -6.52
CA MET A 48 -4.88 9.05 -7.47
C MET A 48 -5.24 9.71 -8.80
N CYS A 49 -5.69 10.97 -8.80
CA CYS A 49 -6.32 11.62 -9.96
C CYS A 49 -5.53 12.80 -10.55
N HIS A 50 -4.66 13.44 -9.78
CA HIS A 50 -4.07 14.75 -10.13
C HIS A 50 -2.55 14.79 -10.05
N ALA A 51 -1.90 13.72 -9.59
CA ALA A 51 -0.46 13.66 -9.48
C ALA A 51 0.20 13.70 -10.88
N GLU A 52 1.05 14.71 -11.08
CA GLU A 52 1.78 14.87 -12.34
C GLU A 52 3.07 14.06 -12.32
N THR A 53 3.01 12.81 -12.80
CA THR A 53 4.16 11.89 -12.87
C THR A 53 4.64 11.68 -14.31
N LYS A 54 5.81 11.06 -14.45
CA LYS A 54 6.43 10.64 -15.71
C LYS A 54 6.86 9.17 -15.60
N PRO A 55 6.17 8.22 -16.27
CA PRO A 55 5.01 8.43 -17.13
C PRO A 55 3.78 8.95 -16.35
N PRO A 56 2.81 9.60 -17.03
CA PRO A 56 1.57 10.02 -16.39
C PRO A 56 0.87 8.85 -15.74
N SER A 57 0.41 9.05 -14.51
CA SER A 57 -0.37 8.09 -13.75
C SER A 57 -1.82 8.56 -13.68
N ASP A 58 -2.73 7.60 -13.77
CA ASP A 58 -4.15 7.74 -13.50
C ASP A 58 -4.53 6.78 -12.35
N VAL A 59 -5.80 6.76 -11.98
CA VAL A 59 -6.29 5.91 -10.87
C VAL A 59 -5.91 4.44 -11.11
N HIS A 60 -6.15 3.91 -12.31
CA HIS A 60 -5.92 2.49 -12.61
C HIS A 60 -4.44 2.12 -12.59
N SER A 61 -3.58 2.94 -13.18
CA SER A 61 -2.13 2.71 -13.19
C SER A 61 -1.51 2.91 -11.81
N THR A 62 -2.03 3.84 -11.00
CA THR A 62 -1.62 4.03 -9.60
C THR A 62 -2.00 2.84 -8.73
N ILE A 63 -3.25 2.36 -8.81
CA ILE A 63 -3.68 1.14 -8.11
C ILE A 63 -2.82 -0.04 -8.55
N ARG A 64 -2.64 -0.23 -9.86
CA ARG A 64 -1.84 -1.33 -10.41
C ARG A 64 -0.38 -1.29 -9.96
N LEU A 65 0.22 -0.10 -9.83
CA LEU A 65 1.56 0.07 -9.26
C LEU A 65 1.60 -0.48 -7.83
N PHE A 66 0.68 -0.05 -6.97
CA PHE A 66 0.63 -0.51 -5.58
C PHE A 66 0.32 -2.01 -5.49
N THR A 67 -0.57 -2.54 -6.34
CA THR A 67 -0.88 -3.98 -6.39
C THR A 67 0.36 -4.78 -6.77
N SER A 68 1.10 -4.33 -7.79
CA SER A 68 2.34 -5.00 -8.24
C SER A 68 3.40 -5.01 -7.14
N LEU A 69 3.53 -3.92 -6.39
CA LEU A 69 4.42 -3.85 -5.22
C LEU A 69 3.92 -4.78 -4.10
N LEU A 70 2.62 -4.82 -3.82
CA LEU A 70 2.06 -5.68 -2.77
C LEU A 70 2.36 -7.15 -3.06
N PHE A 71 2.12 -7.60 -4.30
CA PHE A 71 2.45 -8.97 -4.70
C PHE A 71 3.93 -9.27 -4.57
N LYS A 72 4.78 -8.29 -4.85
CA LYS A 72 6.22 -8.48 -4.70
C LYS A 72 6.64 -8.70 -3.26
N PHE A 73 6.02 -7.98 -2.32
CA PHE A 73 6.33 -8.06 -0.89
C PHE A 73 5.39 -8.99 -0.12
N ALA A 74 4.54 -9.77 -0.79
CA ALA A 74 3.50 -10.60 -0.15
C ALA A 74 4.04 -11.74 0.74
N ASP A 75 5.31 -12.10 0.58
CA ASP A 75 5.98 -13.08 1.45
C ASP A 75 6.87 -12.43 2.53
N ALA A 76 6.91 -11.09 2.62
CA ALA A 76 7.76 -10.37 3.56
C ALA A 76 7.47 -10.71 5.03
N LEU A 77 6.23 -11.07 5.37
CA LEU A 77 5.86 -11.51 6.72
C LEU A 77 6.69 -12.73 7.15
N LYS A 78 6.89 -13.71 6.25
CA LYS A 78 7.69 -14.93 6.50
C LYS A 78 9.18 -14.65 6.67
N GLY A 79 9.63 -13.49 6.20
CA GLY A 79 11.04 -13.09 6.20
C GLY A 79 11.52 -12.56 7.54
N THR A 80 12.81 -12.21 7.58
CA THR A 80 13.42 -11.45 8.69
C THR A 80 13.82 -10.04 8.25
N ASP A 81 13.60 -9.68 6.98
CA ASP A 81 13.90 -8.36 6.46
C ASP A 81 12.84 -7.36 6.91
N ARG A 82 13.23 -6.52 7.86
CA ARG A 82 12.36 -5.50 8.45
C ARG A 82 11.92 -4.45 7.45
N LEU A 83 12.73 -4.17 6.43
CA LEU A 83 12.42 -3.15 5.43
C LEU A 83 11.32 -3.66 4.48
N GLU A 84 11.41 -4.93 4.09
CA GLU A 84 10.37 -5.59 3.29
C GLU A 84 9.04 -5.67 4.08
N GLN A 85 9.10 -6.03 5.37
CA GLN A 85 7.94 -6.04 6.25
C GLN A 85 7.31 -4.66 6.39
N PHE A 86 8.11 -3.61 6.64
CA PHE A 86 7.63 -2.23 6.71
C PHE A 86 6.98 -1.80 5.39
N THR A 87 7.56 -2.19 4.25
CA THR A 87 7.01 -1.89 2.92
C THR A 87 5.64 -2.55 2.74
N LEU A 88 5.51 -3.82 3.11
CA LEU A 88 4.24 -4.53 3.05
C LEU A 88 3.17 -3.86 3.92
N VAL A 89 3.49 -3.54 5.18
CA VAL A 89 2.58 -2.83 6.09
C VAL A 89 2.16 -1.48 5.50
N GLY A 90 3.12 -0.73 4.92
CA GLY A 90 2.83 0.52 4.24
C GLY A 90 1.84 0.34 3.08
N LEU A 91 2.05 -0.68 2.23
CA LEU A 91 1.17 -0.98 1.10
C LEU A 91 -0.25 -1.35 1.55
N LEU A 92 -0.38 -2.17 2.60
CA LEU A 92 -1.69 -2.52 3.17
C LEU A 92 -2.42 -1.26 3.68
N ASN A 93 -1.71 -0.33 4.31
CA ASN A 93 -2.30 0.93 4.76
C ASN A 93 -2.68 1.86 3.59
N VAL A 94 -1.94 1.83 2.47
CA VAL A 94 -2.38 2.50 1.23
C VAL A 94 -3.68 1.90 0.74
N PHE A 95 -3.78 0.57 0.65
CA PHE A 95 -5.01 -0.11 0.20
C PHE A 95 -6.18 0.14 1.14
N TRP A 96 -5.94 0.20 2.45
CA TRP A 96 -6.98 0.56 3.40
C TRP A 96 -7.47 2.00 3.18
N SER A 97 -6.55 2.95 2.97
CA SER A 97 -6.94 4.32 2.63
C SER A 97 -7.77 4.38 1.34
N ILE A 98 -7.40 3.61 0.32
CA ILE A 98 -8.13 3.51 -0.95
C ILE A 98 -9.52 2.90 -0.74
N SER A 99 -9.68 1.90 0.12
CA SER A 99 -10.95 1.20 0.30
C SER A 99 -12.06 2.06 0.92
N PHE A 100 -11.72 3.15 1.63
CA PHE A 100 -12.72 4.09 2.16
C PHE A 100 -13.49 4.84 1.07
N GLN A 101 -12.91 5.00 -0.12
CA GLN A 101 -13.54 5.76 -1.18
C GLN A 101 -14.23 4.85 -2.20
N GLN A 102 -15.57 4.95 -2.30
CA GLN A 102 -16.40 4.11 -3.17
C GLN A 102 -15.91 4.06 -4.63
N ASN A 103 -15.41 5.20 -5.14
CA ASN A 103 -14.91 5.35 -6.50
C ASN A 103 -13.78 4.35 -6.79
N TYR A 104 -12.85 4.19 -5.84
CA TYR A 104 -11.68 3.31 -5.97
C TYR A 104 -11.96 1.91 -5.47
N ALA A 105 -12.83 1.75 -4.46
CA ALA A 105 -13.27 0.45 -3.95
C ALA A 105 -13.81 -0.44 -5.08
N SER A 106 -14.57 0.13 -6.02
CA SER A 106 -15.08 -0.60 -7.18
C SER A 106 -13.98 -1.20 -8.07
N ILE A 107 -12.81 -0.54 -8.15
CA ILE A 107 -11.64 -1.02 -8.90
C ILE A 107 -10.95 -2.15 -8.11
N LEU A 108 -10.82 -2.01 -6.79
CA LEU A 108 -10.22 -3.04 -5.95
C LEU A 108 -11.02 -4.35 -5.96
N ILE A 109 -12.36 -4.27 -5.91
CA ILE A 109 -13.25 -5.45 -5.91
C ILE A 109 -13.13 -6.26 -7.21
N GLN A 110 -12.79 -5.61 -8.32
CA GLN A 110 -12.62 -6.28 -9.62
C GLN A 110 -11.32 -7.07 -9.74
N ASP A 111 -10.36 -6.87 -8.81
CA ASP A 111 -9.08 -7.56 -8.80
C ASP A 111 -9.12 -8.77 -7.85
N GLU A 112 -9.63 -9.90 -8.34
CA GLU A 112 -9.78 -11.13 -7.57
C GLU A 112 -8.46 -11.64 -6.98
N GLU A 113 -7.33 -11.45 -7.69
CA GLU A 113 -6.01 -11.88 -7.23
C GLU A 113 -5.53 -11.02 -6.05
N LEU A 114 -5.78 -9.70 -6.11
CA LEU A 114 -5.53 -8.79 -5.00
C LEU A 114 -6.35 -9.19 -3.77
N ILE A 115 -7.67 -9.38 -3.91
CA ILE A 115 -8.54 -9.77 -2.79
C ILE A 115 -8.11 -11.10 -2.18
N LYS A 116 -7.81 -12.10 -3.02
CA LYS A 116 -7.29 -13.39 -2.55
C LYS A 116 -5.99 -13.21 -1.77
N THR A 117 -5.05 -12.42 -2.28
CA THR A 117 -3.77 -12.16 -1.61
C THR A 117 -3.99 -11.47 -0.26
N ILE A 118 -4.86 -10.46 -0.20
CA ILE A 118 -5.22 -9.74 1.02
C ILE A 118 -5.75 -10.70 2.09
N ASN A 119 -6.68 -11.59 1.71
CA ASN A 119 -7.23 -12.60 2.63
C ASN A 119 -6.15 -13.53 3.22
N THR A 120 -5.11 -13.90 2.45
CA THR A 120 -4.04 -14.76 2.97
C THR A 120 -3.20 -14.10 4.06
N PHE A 121 -3.22 -12.77 4.20
CA PHE A 121 -2.46 -12.10 5.26
C PHE A 121 -3.10 -12.30 6.64
N ILE A 122 -4.41 -12.54 6.73
CA ILE A 122 -5.07 -12.87 8.01
C ILE A 122 -4.52 -14.19 8.55
N GLU A 123 -4.45 -15.21 7.68
CA GLU A 123 -3.97 -16.54 8.05
C GLU A 123 -2.47 -16.54 8.43
N LYS A 124 -1.67 -15.69 7.77
CA LYS A 124 -0.22 -15.60 8.01
C LYS A 124 0.15 -14.79 9.25
N ASP A 125 -0.67 -13.82 9.66
CA ASP A 125 -0.40 -12.95 10.81
C ASP A 125 -0.56 -13.69 12.15
N GLU A 126 -1.49 -14.66 12.24
CA GLU A 126 -1.68 -15.46 13.46
C GLU A 126 -0.45 -16.33 13.81
N GLU A 127 0.42 -16.60 12.83
CA GLU A 127 1.63 -17.40 13.02
C GLU A 127 2.86 -16.56 13.42
N GLN A 128 2.80 -15.22 13.38
CA GLN A 128 3.98 -14.36 13.51
C GLN A 128 3.69 -13.14 14.39
N GLU A 129 4.50 -12.94 15.44
CA GLU A 129 4.51 -11.70 16.24
C GLU A 129 5.05 -10.53 15.39
N ILE A 130 4.25 -9.99 14.47
CA ILE A 130 4.69 -8.95 13.54
C ILE A 130 4.64 -7.59 14.23
N LEU A 131 5.75 -7.31 14.92
CA LEU A 131 6.39 -6.01 15.14
C LEU A 131 5.47 -4.80 15.31
N GLU A 132 4.80 -4.72 16.47
CA GLU A 132 4.27 -3.45 17.01
C GLU A 132 5.34 -2.32 17.07
N GLN A 133 6.62 -2.66 16.98
CA GLN A 133 7.75 -1.77 17.23
C GLN A 133 8.14 -0.85 16.06
N TYR A 134 7.69 -1.12 14.83
CA TYR A 134 8.04 -0.33 13.62
C TYR A 134 6.83 0.33 12.95
N LYS A 135 5.67 0.27 13.60
CA LYS A 135 4.46 0.97 13.21
C LYS A 135 4.67 2.47 13.42
N GLN A 136 4.73 3.25 12.34
CA GLN A 136 4.52 4.69 12.49
C GLN A 136 3.13 4.89 13.11
N GLN A 137 2.95 5.89 13.99
CA GLN A 137 1.65 6.16 14.63
C GLN A 137 0.49 6.32 13.63
N SER A 138 0.80 6.65 12.37
CA SER A 138 -0.16 6.81 11.28
C SER A 138 -0.45 5.54 10.49
N MET A 139 0.19 4.42 10.79
CA MET A 139 -0.05 3.12 10.15
C MET A 139 -0.77 2.22 11.12
N GLU A 140 -1.57 1.32 10.60
CA GLU A 140 -2.20 0.24 11.34
C GLU A 140 -1.47 -1.09 11.09
N GLY A 141 -1.69 -2.07 11.99
CA GLY A 141 -1.05 -3.38 11.87
C GLY A 141 -1.56 -4.16 10.65
N VAL A 142 -0.90 -5.27 10.31
CA VAL A 142 -1.29 -6.10 9.16
C VAL A 142 -2.75 -6.55 9.30
N LYS A 143 -3.10 -7.13 10.44
CA LYS A 143 -4.46 -7.63 10.72
C LYS A 143 -5.50 -6.51 10.65
N GLU A 144 -5.28 -5.39 11.33
CA GLU A 144 -6.23 -4.28 11.32
C GLU A 144 -6.40 -3.68 9.92
N ALA A 145 -5.31 -3.48 9.18
CA ALA A 145 -5.37 -2.96 7.82
C ALA A 145 -6.11 -3.91 6.88
N VAL A 146 -5.85 -5.22 6.96
CA VAL A 146 -6.52 -6.22 6.13
C VAL A 146 -8.01 -6.30 6.44
N LEU A 147 -8.38 -6.38 7.72
CA LEU A 147 -9.79 -6.39 8.13
C LEU A 147 -10.49 -5.08 7.73
N GLY A 148 -9.82 -3.94 7.89
CA GLY A 148 -10.34 -2.64 7.46
C GLY A 148 -10.57 -2.57 5.94
N ILE A 149 -9.68 -3.16 5.13
CA ILE A 149 -9.88 -3.27 3.68
C ILE A 149 -11.14 -4.10 3.38
N LEU A 150 -11.22 -5.33 3.90
CA LEU A 150 -12.32 -6.24 3.60
C LEU A 150 -13.68 -5.68 4.04
N HIS A 151 -13.72 -5.06 5.22
CA HIS A 151 -14.90 -4.42 5.76
C HIS A 151 -15.40 -3.29 4.86
N ASN A 152 -14.51 -2.38 4.48
CA ASN A 152 -14.83 -1.24 3.62
C ASN A 152 -15.25 -1.67 2.21
N LEU A 153 -14.74 -2.81 1.73
CA LEU A 153 -15.14 -3.40 0.44
C LEU A 153 -16.42 -4.25 0.53
N HIS A 154 -16.99 -4.42 1.74
CA HIS A 154 -18.14 -5.30 2.00
C HIS A 154 -17.88 -6.76 1.60
N LEU A 155 -16.64 -7.21 1.80
CA LEU A 155 -16.17 -8.57 1.52
C LEU A 155 -15.97 -9.40 2.79
N ASP A 156 -16.48 -8.91 3.93
CA ASP A 156 -16.36 -9.58 5.23
C ASP A 156 -16.79 -11.05 5.12
N ILE A 157 -15.82 -11.93 5.40
CA ILE A 157 -16.01 -13.38 5.41
C ILE A 157 -16.56 -13.74 6.80
N HIS A 158 -17.78 -14.29 6.82
CA HIS A 158 -18.36 -14.95 8.00
C HIS A 158 -17.68 -16.29 8.29
#